data_AF-A0A1P8WLW3-F1
#
_entry.id   AF-A0A1P8WLW3-F1
#
_cell.length_a   1.000
_cell.length_b   1.000
_cell.length_c   1.000
_cell.angle_alpha   90.00
_cell.angle_beta   90.00
_cell.angle_gamma   90.00
#
_symmetry.space_group_name_H-M   'P 1'
#
loop_
_entity.id
_entity.type
_entity.pdbx_description
1 polymer ?
#
loop_
_entity_poly.entity_id
_entity_poly.type
_entity_poly.pdbx_seq_one_letter_code
_entity_poly.pdbx_strand_id
1 'polypeptide(L)'
;MPASRRIQSGLSLAICMVVASLSFAQEAAPAARMVIRPELFQPLTEPPCSYCSSQHLKKLILDDDRVIAWIRGAHNGGAIPLRHFLSGPRVINDTYGLFFYDPDGGYVAAYQKDYGYSFYGWKNGAMIVKGSDGSLWSALSGTCFDGPQKGKQLRRVPSMLTTWEYWLMLHPESTAYNLFDGDKYRVTPLPTKISDEAQETLGQVDDRLPAISNVLGVEVADERKAFTIDGLESRACFNDTVGEKDVAVFWYAATNSAVAFSRVLDGRTLTFYADRISPETAPIKDRETGTRWTLAGRGVDGPLRGKELQWVNSIQCRWYAWAAENPETLVYEPPTK
;
A
#
# COMPACT_ATOMS: atom_id res chain seq x y z
N MET A 1 -41.80 68.21 -55.74
CA MET A 1 -42.74 67.09 -55.49
C MET A 1 -41.94 65.83 -55.19
N PRO A 2 -42.33 65.02 -54.20
CA PRO A 2 -41.40 64.40 -53.25
C PRO A 2 -41.27 62.89 -53.40
N ALA A 3 -40.19 62.31 -52.87
CA ALA A 3 -40.12 60.90 -52.52
C ALA A 3 -39.39 60.75 -51.17
N SER A 4 -40.18 60.57 -50.11
CA SER A 4 -39.74 60.29 -48.74
C SER A 4 -39.32 58.83 -48.59
N ARG A 5 -38.09 58.58 -48.13
CA ARG A 5 -37.67 57.26 -47.60
C ARG A 5 -38.04 57.15 -46.13
N ARG A 6 -38.86 56.16 -45.78
CA ARG A 6 -39.11 55.73 -44.40
C ARG A 6 -38.03 54.75 -43.95
N ILE A 7 -37.55 54.96 -42.74
CA ILE A 7 -36.65 54.07 -41.98
C ILE A 7 -37.54 53.02 -41.29
N GLN A 8 -37.26 51.72 -41.49
CA GLN A 8 -37.82 50.63 -40.70
C GLN A 8 -36.77 50.19 -39.66
N SER A 9 -37.14 50.33 -38.40
CA SER A 9 -36.44 49.83 -37.22
C SER A 9 -36.69 48.33 -37.04
N GLY A 10 -35.64 47.50 -37.18
CA GLY A 10 -35.66 46.09 -36.81
C GLY A 10 -35.37 45.92 -35.33
N LEU A 11 -36.33 45.38 -34.58
CA LEU A 11 -36.21 45.01 -33.17
C LEU A 11 -35.68 43.57 -33.09
N SER A 12 -34.42 43.37 -32.71
CA SER A 12 -33.86 42.04 -32.44
C SER A 12 -34.26 41.57 -31.04
N LEU A 13 -35.05 40.50 -30.98
CA LEU A 13 -35.47 39.82 -29.76
C LEU A 13 -34.33 38.89 -29.29
N ALA A 14 -33.69 39.22 -28.16
CA ALA A 14 -32.71 38.35 -27.52
C ALA A 14 -33.45 37.35 -26.61
N ILE A 15 -33.39 36.07 -26.95
CA ILE A 15 -33.93 34.96 -26.14
C ILE A 15 -32.83 34.54 -25.16
N CYS A 16 -32.98 34.91 -23.88
CA CYS A 16 -32.19 34.33 -22.79
C CYS A 16 -32.71 32.92 -22.48
N MET A 17 -31.97 31.89 -22.85
CA MET A 17 -32.18 30.54 -22.31
C MET A 17 -31.61 30.47 -20.90
N VAL A 18 -32.49 30.33 -19.91
CA VAL A 18 -32.11 29.92 -18.54
C VAL A 18 -31.93 28.41 -18.57
N VAL A 19 -30.68 27.95 -18.50
CA VAL A 19 -30.38 26.53 -18.29
C VAL A 19 -30.55 26.24 -16.80
N ALA A 20 -31.63 25.54 -16.45
CA ALA A 20 -31.81 25.02 -15.09
C ALA A 20 -30.83 23.86 -14.88
N SER A 21 -29.78 24.10 -14.09
CA SER A 21 -28.88 23.05 -13.61
C SER A 21 -29.60 22.21 -12.56
N LEU A 22 -30.02 21.01 -12.93
CA LEU A 22 -30.45 19.97 -11.98
C LEU A 22 -29.20 19.47 -11.24
N SER A 23 -28.93 20.04 -10.06
CA SER A 23 -28.01 19.42 -9.11
C SER A 23 -28.66 18.14 -8.59
N PHE A 24 -28.16 17.00 -9.03
CA PHE A 24 -28.39 15.75 -8.31
C PHE A 24 -27.72 15.89 -6.94
N ALA A 25 -28.53 16.04 -5.90
CA ALA A 25 -28.05 15.88 -4.54
C ALA A 25 -27.58 14.43 -4.41
N GLN A 26 -26.27 14.24 -4.30
CA GLN A 26 -25.67 12.95 -4.00
C GLN A 26 -26.20 12.54 -2.62
N GLU A 27 -26.94 11.43 -2.59
CA GLU A 27 -27.46 10.86 -1.35
C GLU A 27 -26.27 10.64 -0.41
N ALA A 28 -26.33 11.22 0.79
CA ALA A 28 -25.25 11.13 1.75
C ALA A 28 -25.00 9.65 2.05
N ALA A 29 -23.79 9.17 1.75
CA ALA A 29 -23.41 7.81 2.06
C ALA A 29 -23.74 7.51 3.55
N PRO A 30 -24.32 6.34 3.88
CA PRO A 30 -24.69 6.03 5.24
C PRO A 30 -23.47 6.18 6.17
N ALA A 31 -23.69 6.70 7.38
CA ALA A 31 -22.63 6.91 8.35
C ALA A 31 -21.84 5.60 8.54
N ALA A 32 -20.53 5.68 8.29
CA ALA A 32 -19.65 4.51 8.34
C ALA A 32 -19.74 3.84 9.71
N ARG A 33 -20.06 2.53 9.70
CA ARG A 33 -20.14 1.73 10.93
C ARG A 33 -18.75 1.57 11.52
N MET A 34 -18.65 1.72 12.83
CA MET A 34 -17.41 1.58 13.59
C MET A 34 -17.61 0.64 14.76
N VAL A 35 -16.63 -0.23 14.99
CA VAL A 35 -16.55 -1.07 16.20
C VAL A 35 -15.30 -0.66 16.97
N ILE A 36 -15.48 -0.25 18.23
CA ILE A 36 -14.43 0.29 19.09
C ILE A 36 -14.00 -0.79 20.10
N ARG A 37 -12.70 -1.11 20.11
CA ARG A 37 -12.05 -2.14 20.96
C ARG A 37 -10.60 -1.76 21.32
N PRO A 38 -10.34 -0.57 21.90
CA PRO A 38 -8.98 -0.04 22.06
C PRO A 38 -8.05 -0.94 22.88
N GLU A 39 -8.59 -1.69 23.84
CA GLU A 39 -7.80 -2.53 24.75
C GLU A 39 -7.46 -3.92 24.20
N LEU A 40 -7.98 -4.27 23.01
CA LEU A 40 -7.85 -5.62 22.46
C LEU A 40 -6.40 -5.97 22.10
N PHE A 41 -5.65 -4.99 21.60
CA PHE A 41 -4.27 -5.16 21.19
C PHE A 41 -3.39 -4.08 21.81
N GLN A 42 -2.38 -4.50 22.56
CA GLN A 42 -1.44 -3.60 23.22
C GLN A 42 -0.27 -3.31 22.27
N PRO A 43 0.05 -2.03 22.00
CA PRO A 43 1.13 -1.69 21.08
C PRO A 43 2.50 -2.08 21.67
N LEU A 44 3.47 -2.34 20.79
CA LEU A 44 4.87 -2.39 21.18
C LEU A 44 5.51 -1.01 20.94
N THR A 45 6.41 -0.63 21.85
CA THR A 45 7.20 0.60 21.73
C THR A 45 8.67 0.26 21.86
N GLU A 46 9.45 0.69 20.87
CA GLU A 46 10.92 0.58 20.82
C GLU A 46 11.45 -0.81 21.24
N PRO A 47 11.00 -1.91 20.57
CA PRO A 47 11.55 -3.23 20.83
C PRO A 47 13.07 -3.24 20.55
N PRO A 48 13.89 -3.88 21.41
CA PRO A 48 15.35 -3.90 21.24
C PRO A 48 15.78 -4.49 19.91
N CYS A 49 16.75 -3.84 19.26
CA CYS A 49 17.20 -4.19 17.92
C CYS A 49 18.28 -5.27 17.91
N SER A 50 18.41 -5.96 16.78
CA SER A 50 19.45 -6.91 16.44
C SER A 50 19.62 -6.96 14.91
N TYR A 51 20.37 -7.94 14.40
CA TYR A 51 20.56 -8.17 12.97
C TYR A 51 19.76 -9.38 12.49
N CYS A 52 19.27 -9.33 11.25
CA CYS A 52 18.58 -10.46 10.61
C CYS A 52 19.41 -11.75 10.66
N SER A 53 20.70 -11.69 10.31
CA SER A 53 21.64 -12.81 10.38
C SER A 53 21.69 -13.43 11.79
N SER A 54 21.81 -12.57 12.81
CA SER A 54 21.87 -13.01 14.22
C SER A 54 20.58 -13.66 14.69
N GLN A 55 19.42 -13.12 14.32
CA GLN A 55 18.12 -13.70 14.69
C GLN A 55 17.82 -14.98 13.92
N HIS A 56 18.24 -15.09 12.65
CA HIS A 56 18.06 -16.31 11.86
C HIS A 56 18.85 -17.49 12.45
N LEU A 57 20.06 -17.26 13.00
CA LEU A 57 20.85 -18.32 13.65
C LEU A 57 20.14 -18.93 14.87
N LYS A 58 19.20 -18.22 15.49
CA LYS A 58 18.41 -18.75 16.62
C LYS A 58 17.38 -19.78 16.19
N LYS A 59 17.06 -19.89 14.89
CA LYS A 59 16.07 -20.84 14.33
C LYS A 59 14.66 -20.72 14.94
N LEU A 60 14.31 -19.52 15.40
CA LEU A 60 12.98 -19.18 15.94
C LEU A 60 12.04 -18.60 14.86
N ILE A 61 12.61 -17.91 13.87
CA ILE A 61 11.90 -17.43 12.68
C ILE A 61 12.04 -18.52 11.62
N LEU A 62 10.92 -19.02 11.10
CA LEU A 62 10.92 -19.98 10.00
C LEU A 62 11.20 -19.26 8.68
N ASP A 63 11.67 -20.02 7.70
CA ASP A 63 12.09 -19.48 6.41
C ASP A 63 10.92 -18.82 5.65
N ASP A 64 9.71 -19.37 5.81
CA ASP A 64 8.47 -18.90 5.21
C ASP A 64 7.71 -17.85 6.05
N ASP A 65 8.26 -17.38 7.17
CA ASP A 65 7.66 -16.31 7.96
C ASP A 65 7.38 -15.09 7.10
N ARG A 66 6.11 -14.65 7.09
CA ARG A 66 5.78 -13.34 6.56
C ARG A 66 6.47 -12.26 7.38
N VAL A 67 7.18 -11.37 6.69
CA VAL A 67 7.82 -10.20 7.26
C VAL A 67 7.39 -8.95 6.49
N ILE A 68 7.27 -7.84 7.19
CA ILE A 68 7.33 -6.52 6.56
C ILE A 68 8.80 -6.14 6.48
N ALA A 69 9.29 -5.88 5.27
CA ALA A 69 10.63 -5.41 5.01
C ALA A 69 10.59 -3.96 4.53
N TRP A 70 11.55 -3.14 4.97
CA TRP A 70 11.71 -1.77 4.49
C TRP A 70 13.17 -1.48 4.20
N ILE A 71 13.41 -0.43 3.41
CA ILE A 71 14.75 -0.03 3.01
C ILE A 71 15.05 1.37 3.55
N ARG A 72 16.26 1.56 4.07
CA ARG A 72 16.81 2.86 4.47
C ARG A 72 18.20 3.01 3.85
N GLY A 73 18.29 3.77 2.76
CA GLY A 73 19.49 3.78 1.92
C GLY A 73 19.80 2.40 1.32
N ALA A 74 20.99 2.20 0.76
CA ALA A 74 21.28 0.96 0.01
C ALA A 74 21.30 -0.33 0.86
N HIS A 75 21.53 -0.25 2.18
CA HIS A 75 21.81 -1.42 3.03
C HIS A 75 21.19 -1.41 4.45
N ASN A 76 20.62 -0.30 4.94
CA ASN A 76 20.26 -0.16 6.36
C ASN A 76 18.77 -0.31 6.66
N GLY A 77 18.08 -1.09 5.82
CA GLY A 77 16.68 -1.46 6.05
C GLY A 77 16.49 -2.39 7.24
N GLY A 78 15.33 -3.04 7.29
CA GLY A 78 15.06 -4.08 8.26
C GLY A 78 13.90 -4.96 7.88
N ALA A 79 13.66 -5.99 8.68
CA ALA A 79 12.51 -6.87 8.57
C ALA A 79 11.92 -7.20 9.93
N ILE A 80 10.60 -7.16 10.02
CA ILE A 80 9.84 -7.51 11.22
C ILE A 80 9.01 -8.76 10.93
N PRO A 81 9.30 -9.92 11.56
CA PRO A 81 8.47 -11.10 11.46
C PRO A 81 7.08 -10.86 12.06
N LEU A 82 6.04 -11.02 11.25
CA LEU A 82 4.67 -10.65 11.65
C LEU A 82 4.21 -11.42 12.88
N ARG A 83 4.41 -12.75 12.91
CA ARG A 83 3.94 -13.59 14.02
C ARG A 83 4.58 -13.27 15.38
N HIS A 84 5.78 -12.68 15.37
CA HIS A 84 6.54 -12.39 16.57
C HIS A 84 6.24 -10.99 17.14
N PHE A 85 5.99 -10.01 16.27
CA PHE A 85 5.94 -8.60 16.68
C PHE A 85 4.68 -7.84 16.27
N LEU A 86 3.93 -8.31 15.27
CA LEU A 86 2.77 -7.59 14.75
C LEU A 86 1.45 -8.34 14.92
N SER A 87 1.43 -9.67 14.88
CA SER A 87 0.18 -10.44 14.90
C SER A 87 -0.57 -10.33 16.23
N GLY A 88 0.15 -10.21 17.35
CA GLY A 88 -0.44 -9.86 18.64
C GLY A 88 -0.65 -8.35 18.79
N PRO A 89 0.42 -7.53 18.75
CA PRO A 89 0.34 -6.10 19.08
C PRO A 89 -0.41 -5.21 18.09
N ARG A 90 -0.46 -5.59 16.80
CA ARG A 90 -0.95 -4.81 15.63
C ARG A 90 -0.22 -3.50 15.34
N VAL A 91 0.32 -2.84 16.35
CA VAL A 91 0.97 -1.54 16.27
C VAL A 91 2.35 -1.60 16.89
N ILE A 92 3.35 -1.09 16.17
CA ILE A 92 4.69 -0.85 16.68
C ILE A 92 5.01 0.64 16.52
N ASN A 93 5.37 1.28 17.63
CA ASN A 93 5.91 2.64 17.68
C ASN A 93 7.43 2.53 17.84
N ASP A 94 8.21 2.90 16.83
CA ASP A 94 9.66 2.73 16.89
C ASP A 94 10.41 3.87 16.18
N THR A 95 11.68 4.00 16.55
CA THR A 95 12.66 4.90 15.95
C THR A 95 12.86 4.69 14.45
N TYR A 96 12.62 3.48 13.93
CA TYR A 96 12.67 3.19 12.50
C TYR A 96 11.39 3.58 11.75
N GLY A 97 10.25 3.65 12.43
CA GLY A 97 8.95 3.91 11.82
C GLY A 97 7.78 3.48 12.69
N LEU A 98 6.59 3.83 12.21
CA LEU A 98 5.33 3.27 12.68
C LEU A 98 4.94 2.08 11.80
N PHE A 99 4.59 0.96 12.40
CA PHE A 99 4.13 -0.22 11.66
C PHE A 99 2.76 -0.65 12.14
N PHE A 100 1.82 -0.71 11.21
CA PHE A 100 0.43 -1.08 11.45
C PHE A 100 0.10 -2.35 10.66
N TYR A 101 -0.21 -3.44 11.35
CA TYR A 101 -0.62 -4.70 10.75
C TYR A 101 -2.13 -4.90 10.94
N ASP A 102 -2.84 -4.92 9.83
CA ASP A 102 -4.24 -5.26 9.75
C ASP A 102 -4.39 -6.61 9.02
N PRO A 103 -4.63 -7.71 9.74
CA PRO A 103 -4.80 -9.03 9.13
C PRO A 103 -6.11 -9.12 8.35
N ASP A 104 -7.13 -8.37 8.77
CA ASP A 104 -8.46 -8.37 8.18
C ASP A 104 -8.36 -7.72 6.81
N GLY A 105 -7.80 -6.51 6.78
CA GLY A 105 -7.50 -5.76 5.55
C GLY A 105 -6.35 -6.36 4.74
N GLY A 106 -5.63 -7.34 5.28
CA GLY A 106 -4.58 -8.08 4.57
C GLY A 106 -3.32 -7.27 4.28
N TYR A 107 -3.00 -6.26 5.09
CA TYR A 107 -1.89 -5.34 4.84
C TYR A 107 -1.00 -5.12 6.05
N VAL A 108 0.26 -4.75 5.79
CA VAL A 108 1.11 -4.06 6.77
C VAL A 108 1.50 -2.72 6.17
N ALA A 109 1.13 -1.64 6.84
CA ALA A 109 1.51 -0.30 6.47
C ALA A 109 2.70 0.17 7.33
N ALA A 110 3.67 0.83 6.70
CA ALA A 110 4.82 1.41 7.38
C ALA A 110 4.83 2.92 7.13
N TYR A 111 4.98 3.72 8.19
CA TYR A 111 5.06 5.18 8.12
C TYR A 111 6.31 5.70 8.80
N GLN A 112 6.65 6.96 8.50
CA GLN A 112 7.74 7.64 9.18
C GLN A 112 7.53 7.65 10.69
N LYS A 113 8.64 7.65 11.42
CA LYS A 113 8.62 7.57 12.89
C LYS A 113 7.75 8.68 13.48
N ASP A 114 6.91 8.27 14.41
CA ASP A 114 6.12 9.09 15.32
C ASP A 114 5.77 8.19 16.53
N TYR A 115 5.10 8.72 17.55
CA TYR A 115 4.89 8.01 18.80
C TYR A 115 3.48 8.15 19.36
N GLY A 116 3.08 7.15 20.15
CA GLY A 116 1.84 7.17 20.91
C GLY A 116 0.63 6.74 20.11
N TYR A 117 0.81 5.88 19.11
CA TYR A 117 -0.28 5.24 18.39
C TYR A 117 -0.64 3.92 19.04
N SER A 118 -1.93 3.66 19.18
CA SER A 118 -2.47 2.38 19.64
C SER A 118 -3.62 1.93 18.75
N PHE A 119 -3.88 0.62 18.76
CA PHE A 119 -5.09 0.07 18.16
C PHE A 119 -6.34 0.74 18.76
N TYR A 120 -7.35 1.01 17.94
CA TYR A 120 -8.61 1.60 18.41
C TYR A 120 -9.85 0.76 18.08
N GLY A 121 -9.89 0.16 16.90
CA GLY A 121 -11.04 -0.59 16.41
C GLY A 121 -11.04 -0.73 14.90
N TRP A 122 -12.23 -0.87 14.31
CA TRP A 122 -12.43 -1.03 12.87
C TRP A 122 -13.46 -0.04 12.32
N LYS A 123 -13.27 0.33 11.06
CA LYS A 123 -14.19 1.13 10.23
C LYS A 123 -14.08 0.63 8.80
N ASN A 124 -15.21 0.35 8.15
CA ASN A 124 -15.25 -0.19 6.79
C ASN A 124 -14.40 -1.49 6.65
N GLY A 125 -14.33 -2.30 7.70
CA GLY A 125 -13.52 -3.51 7.78
C GLY A 125 -12.02 -3.29 7.98
N ALA A 126 -11.52 -2.05 7.92
CA ALA A 126 -10.11 -1.73 8.10
C ALA A 126 -9.82 -1.23 9.53
N MET A 127 -8.63 -1.55 10.01
CA MET A 127 -8.11 -1.13 11.31
C MET A 127 -8.00 0.41 11.43
N ILE A 128 -8.41 0.92 12.58
CA ILE A 128 -8.22 2.30 13.02
C ILE A 128 -7.19 2.32 14.13
N VAL A 129 -6.32 3.32 14.11
CA VAL A 129 -5.42 3.63 15.22
C VAL A 129 -5.75 4.99 15.84
N LYS A 130 -5.50 5.12 17.14
CA LYS A 130 -5.65 6.37 17.88
C LYS A 130 -4.28 6.91 18.25
N GLY A 131 -4.03 8.18 17.94
CA GLY A 131 -2.83 8.91 18.36
C GLY A 131 -2.94 9.44 19.79
N SER A 132 -1.82 9.84 20.37
CA SER A 132 -1.72 10.33 21.75
C SER A 132 -2.54 11.60 22.03
N ASP A 133 -2.78 12.42 21.01
CA ASP A 133 -3.64 13.62 21.09
C ASP A 133 -5.13 13.34 20.90
N GLY A 134 -5.50 12.05 20.77
CA GLY A 134 -6.87 11.61 20.58
C GLY A 134 -7.33 11.51 19.13
N SER A 135 -6.50 11.91 18.16
CA SER A 135 -6.82 11.80 16.73
C SER A 135 -6.98 10.35 16.28
N LEU A 136 -7.97 10.09 15.41
CA LEU A 136 -8.22 8.78 14.81
C LEU A 136 -7.73 8.76 13.36
N TRP A 137 -7.02 7.69 13.02
CA TRP A 137 -6.32 7.53 11.76
C TRP A 137 -6.69 6.20 11.11
N SER A 138 -6.84 6.20 9.78
CA SER A 138 -6.81 4.96 9.01
C SER A 138 -5.43 4.33 9.16
N ALA A 139 -5.37 3.04 9.50
CA ALA A 139 -4.11 2.32 9.49
C ALA A 139 -3.60 2.04 8.06
N LEU A 140 -4.49 2.04 7.06
CA LEU A 140 -4.18 1.75 5.65
C LEU A 140 -3.58 2.94 4.88
N SER A 141 -4.28 4.08 4.88
CA SER A 141 -3.81 5.30 4.19
C SER A 141 -3.00 6.22 5.07
N GLY A 142 -3.07 6.06 6.39
CA GLY A 142 -2.47 6.98 7.34
C GLY A 142 -3.19 8.33 7.40
N THR A 143 -4.41 8.43 6.87
CA THR A 143 -5.20 9.67 6.89
C THR A 143 -5.89 9.83 8.24
N CYS A 144 -5.74 11.00 8.86
CA CYS A 144 -6.51 11.37 10.04
C CYS A 144 -7.91 11.82 9.63
N PHE A 145 -8.94 11.09 10.07
CA PHE A 145 -10.32 11.38 9.73
C PHE A 145 -11.11 12.03 10.87
N ASP A 146 -10.60 11.99 12.10
CA ASP A 146 -11.25 12.59 13.27
C ASP A 146 -10.23 13.05 14.33
N GLY A 147 -10.59 14.08 15.10
CA GLY A 147 -9.76 14.67 16.14
C GLY A 147 -8.82 15.81 15.68
N PRO A 148 -7.89 16.25 16.56
CA PRO A 148 -7.07 17.46 16.34
C PRO A 148 -6.23 17.49 15.06
N GLN A 149 -5.83 16.34 14.52
CA GLN A 149 -5.01 16.26 13.29
C GLN A 149 -5.82 16.00 12.02
N LYS A 150 -7.16 16.12 12.06
CA LYS A 150 -8.05 15.80 10.93
C LYS A 150 -7.58 16.44 9.61
N GLY A 151 -7.54 15.64 8.56
CA GLY A 151 -7.08 16.04 7.22
C GLY A 151 -5.57 15.91 7.00
N LYS A 152 -4.78 15.63 8.04
CA LYS A 152 -3.36 15.27 7.88
C LYS A 152 -3.20 13.82 7.47
N GLN A 153 -2.04 13.51 6.90
CA GLN A 153 -1.67 12.17 6.48
C GLN A 153 -0.28 11.79 6.98
N LEU A 154 -0.15 10.58 7.53
CA LEU A 154 1.14 9.98 7.86
C LEU A 154 1.92 9.69 6.58
N ARG A 155 3.22 9.98 6.59
CA ARG A 155 4.07 9.75 5.42
C ARG A 155 4.50 8.29 5.35
N ARG A 156 4.05 7.56 4.32
CA ARG A 156 4.42 6.16 4.09
C ARG A 156 5.93 6.00 3.87
N VAL A 157 6.48 4.91 4.38
CA VAL A 157 7.85 4.46 4.17
C VAL A 157 7.83 3.35 3.12
N PRO A 158 8.75 3.37 2.12
CA PRO A 158 8.90 2.27 1.17
C PRO A 158 9.12 0.93 1.88
N SER A 159 8.17 0.03 1.70
CA SER A 159 8.17 -1.27 2.35
C SER A 159 7.45 -2.31 1.49
N MET A 160 7.72 -3.59 1.76
CA MET A 160 7.08 -4.71 1.08
C MET A 160 6.86 -5.87 2.03
N LEU A 161 5.75 -6.57 1.85
CA LEU A 161 5.56 -7.88 2.44
C LEU A 161 6.34 -8.93 1.65
N THR A 162 7.08 -9.78 2.34
CA THR A 162 7.88 -10.88 1.77
C THR A 162 8.03 -12.00 2.79
N THR A 163 8.78 -13.06 2.48
CA THR A 163 9.23 -14.07 3.43
C THR A 163 10.58 -13.72 4.05
N TRP A 164 10.83 -14.26 5.24
CA TRP A 164 12.07 -14.08 5.98
C TRP A 164 13.29 -14.55 5.19
N GLU A 165 13.25 -15.77 4.63
CA GLU A 165 14.38 -16.32 3.87
C GLU A 165 14.71 -15.47 2.65
N TYR A 166 13.69 -15.02 1.91
CA TYR A 166 13.90 -14.17 0.74
C TYR A 166 14.64 -12.87 1.10
N TRP A 167 14.18 -12.21 2.16
CA TRP A 167 14.82 -10.98 2.62
C TRP A 167 16.25 -11.24 3.10
N LEU A 168 16.47 -12.34 3.83
CA LEU A 168 17.77 -12.71 4.39
C LEU A 168 18.81 -12.99 3.31
N MET A 169 18.43 -13.59 2.17
CA MET A 169 19.34 -13.84 1.04
C MET A 169 19.98 -12.56 0.50
N LEU A 170 19.28 -11.42 0.60
CA LEU A 170 19.68 -10.15 0.01
C LEU A 170 20.16 -9.13 1.07
N HIS A 171 19.68 -9.24 2.30
CA HIS A 171 19.86 -8.24 3.35
C HIS A 171 20.19 -8.85 4.74
N PRO A 172 21.22 -9.72 4.87
CA PRO A 172 21.51 -10.41 6.12
C PRO A 172 21.94 -9.47 7.26
N GLU A 173 22.58 -8.34 6.91
CA GLU A 173 23.04 -7.32 7.87
C GLU A 173 21.96 -6.28 8.21
N SER A 174 20.75 -6.42 7.67
CA SER A 174 19.65 -5.50 7.98
C SER A 174 19.13 -5.71 9.40
N THR A 175 18.40 -4.71 9.90
CA THR A 175 17.88 -4.72 11.27
C THR A 175 16.72 -5.70 11.42
N ALA A 176 16.72 -6.43 12.54
CA ALA A 176 15.56 -7.14 13.08
C ALA A 176 15.38 -6.77 14.55
N TYR A 177 14.31 -7.23 15.19
CA TYR A 177 14.15 -7.13 16.64
C TYR A 177 14.72 -8.37 17.34
N ASN A 178 15.28 -8.16 18.53
CA ASN A 178 15.83 -9.23 19.34
C ASN A 178 14.70 -10.08 19.94
N LEU A 179 14.71 -11.38 19.65
CA LEU A 179 13.69 -12.32 20.12
C LEU A 179 13.88 -12.76 21.58
N PHE A 180 15.01 -12.42 22.24
CA PHE A 180 15.35 -12.86 23.60
C PHE A 180 15.12 -14.36 23.80
N ASP A 181 15.67 -15.15 22.87
CA ASP A 181 15.61 -16.61 22.84
C ASP A 181 14.18 -17.20 22.86
N GLY A 182 13.19 -16.37 22.51
CA GLY A 182 11.78 -16.74 22.45
C GLY A 182 11.01 -16.47 23.76
N ASP A 183 11.69 -16.06 24.83
CA ASP A 183 11.08 -15.95 26.16
C ASP A 183 10.26 -14.66 26.34
N LYS A 184 10.59 -13.60 25.59
CA LYS A 184 9.95 -12.28 25.75
C LYS A 184 8.73 -12.08 24.86
N TYR A 185 8.81 -12.52 23.60
CA TYR A 185 7.79 -12.24 22.59
C TYR A 185 7.03 -13.50 22.23
N ARG A 186 5.73 -13.50 22.49
CA ARG A 186 4.85 -14.63 22.18
C ARG A 186 4.66 -14.74 20.66
N VAL A 187 4.88 -15.94 20.14
CA VAL A 187 4.52 -16.26 18.76
C VAL A 187 3.00 -16.33 18.64
N THR A 188 2.42 -15.43 17.85
CA THR A 188 0.99 -15.37 17.57
C THR A 188 0.75 -15.75 16.11
N PRO A 189 -0.01 -16.82 15.81
CA PRO A 189 -0.33 -17.20 14.43
C PRO A 189 -0.95 -16.05 13.63
N LEU A 190 -0.75 -16.04 12.32
CA LEU A 190 -1.41 -15.08 11.45
C LEU A 190 -2.90 -15.47 11.32
N PRO A 191 -3.85 -14.54 11.53
CA PRO A 191 -5.25 -14.82 11.29
C PRO A 191 -5.51 -15.24 9.84
N THR A 192 -6.39 -16.22 9.65
CA THR A 192 -6.75 -16.76 8.32
C THR A 192 -8.14 -16.35 7.85
N LYS A 193 -8.90 -15.68 8.72
CA LYS A 193 -10.26 -15.20 8.49
C LYS A 193 -10.36 -13.77 8.95
N ILE A 194 -11.26 -13.03 8.33
CA ILE A 194 -11.71 -11.72 8.82
C ILE A 194 -12.35 -11.89 10.21
N SER A 195 -12.05 -10.97 11.12
CA SER A 195 -12.68 -10.90 12.44
C SER A 195 -14.15 -10.52 12.34
N ASP A 196 -14.95 -10.97 13.32
CA ASP A 196 -16.38 -10.62 13.38
C ASP A 196 -16.54 -9.09 13.50
N GLU A 197 -15.71 -8.42 14.28
CA GLU A 197 -15.71 -6.97 14.42
C GLU A 197 -15.39 -6.24 13.10
N ALA A 198 -14.40 -6.70 12.33
CA ALA A 198 -14.13 -6.13 11.02
C ALA A 198 -15.32 -6.35 10.08
N GLN A 199 -15.87 -7.58 10.04
CA GLN A 199 -17.02 -7.95 9.22
C GLN A 199 -18.27 -7.10 9.52
N GLU A 200 -18.53 -6.81 10.79
CA GLU A 200 -19.65 -5.95 11.24
C GLU A 200 -19.56 -4.50 10.72
N THR A 201 -18.34 -4.01 10.50
CA THR A 201 -18.08 -2.64 10.03
C THR A 201 -18.01 -2.52 8.53
N LEU A 202 -18.03 -3.63 7.78
CA LEU A 202 -18.05 -3.58 6.31
C LEU A 202 -19.28 -2.82 5.82
N GLY A 203 -19.04 -1.83 4.97
CA GLY A 203 -20.08 -1.12 4.25
C GLY A 203 -20.46 -1.82 2.95
N GLN A 204 -21.07 -1.07 2.04
CA GLN A 204 -21.19 -1.49 0.65
C GLN A 204 -19.79 -1.56 0.03
N VAL A 205 -19.38 -2.76 -0.36
CA VAL A 205 -18.10 -2.97 -1.05
C VAL A 205 -18.31 -2.75 -2.55
N ASP A 206 -17.36 -2.08 -3.18
CA ASP A 206 -17.30 -1.89 -4.63
C ASP A 206 -17.29 -3.25 -5.35
N ASP A 207 -18.21 -3.43 -6.29
CA ASP A 207 -18.48 -4.72 -6.95
C ASP A 207 -17.60 -4.99 -8.18
N ARG A 208 -16.71 -4.06 -8.55
CA ARG A 208 -15.74 -4.26 -9.65
C ARG A 208 -14.81 -5.45 -9.40
N LEU A 209 -14.57 -5.79 -8.14
CA LEU A 209 -13.79 -6.96 -7.72
C LEU A 209 -14.45 -7.64 -6.50
N PRO A 210 -14.25 -8.96 -6.30
CA PRO A 210 -14.67 -9.62 -5.06
C PRO A 210 -14.07 -8.93 -3.82
N ALA A 211 -14.86 -8.75 -2.76
CA ALA A 211 -14.44 -8.05 -1.56
C ALA A 211 -13.09 -8.55 -0.99
N ILE A 212 -12.92 -9.89 -0.96
CA ILE A 212 -11.73 -10.53 -0.39
C ILE A 212 -10.53 -10.52 -1.34
N SER A 213 -10.64 -9.99 -2.55
CA SER A 213 -9.55 -10.08 -3.51
C SER A 213 -8.31 -9.32 -3.05
N ASN A 214 -7.12 -9.86 -3.31
CA ASN A 214 -5.88 -9.14 -3.04
C ASN A 214 -5.53 -8.23 -4.21
N VAL A 215 -5.22 -6.98 -3.88
CA VAL A 215 -4.75 -5.97 -4.82
C VAL A 215 -3.46 -5.35 -4.31
N LEU A 216 -2.62 -4.90 -5.23
CA LEU A 216 -1.64 -3.86 -4.94
C LEU A 216 -2.27 -2.51 -5.32
N GLY A 217 -2.63 -1.71 -4.32
CA GLY A 217 -3.02 -0.32 -4.52
C GLY A 217 -1.79 0.54 -4.77
N VAL A 218 -1.79 1.35 -5.82
CA VAL A 218 -0.71 2.27 -6.20
C VAL A 218 -1.21 3.70 -6.14
N GLU A 219 -0.40 4.58 -5.56
CA GLU A 219 -0.75 5.98 -5.26
C GLU A 219 0.27 6.93 -5.91
N VAL A 220 -0.21 7.81 -6.79
CA VAL A 220 0.59 8.87 -7.43
C VAL A 220 -0.17 10.19 -7.34
N ALA A 221 0.31 11.13 -6.52
CA ALA A 221 -0.41 12.37 -6.21
C ALA A 221 -1.85 12.05 -5.75
N ASP A 222 -2.87 12.49 -6.49
CA ASP A 222 -4.29 12.21 -6.20
C ASP A 222 -4.83 10.98 -6.96
N GLU A 223 -4.05 10.42 -7.88
CA GLU A 223 -4.44 9.28 -8.69
C GLU A 223 -4.20 7.95 -7.97
N ARG A 224 -5.17 7.05 -8.09
CA ARG A 224 -5.18 5.74 -7.42
C ARG A 224 -5.47 4.67 -8.44
N LYS A 225 -4.65 3.61 -8.46
CA LYS A 225 -4.89 2.45 -9.33
C LYS A 225 -4.63 1.15 -8.58
N ALA A 226 -5.56 0.22 -8.65
CA ALA A 226 -5.46 -1.10 -8.07
C ALA A 226 -5.03 -2.12 -9.13
N PHE A 227 -3.98 -2.89 -8.83
CA PHE A 227 -3.53 -4.01 -9.64
C PHE A 227 -3.94 -5.30 -8.97
N THR A 228 -4.75 -6.12 -9.63
CA THR A 228 -5.14 -7.43 -9.10
C THR A 228 -3.93 -8.36 -9.05
N ILE A 229 -3.68 -8.95 -7.88
CA ILE A 229 -2.57 -9.89 -7.67
C ILE A 229 -3.07 -11.31 -7.37
N ASP A 230 -4.38 -11.47 -7.18
CA ASP A 230 -5.02 -12.78 -7.14
C ASP A 230 -4.87 -13.53 -8.47
N GLY A 231 -4.75 -14.86 -8.39
CA GLY A 231 -4.65 -15.73 -9.57
C GLY A 231 -3.31 -15.68 -10.30
N LEU A 232 -2.37 -14.82 -9.90
CA LEU A 232 -1.02 -14.78 -10.47
C LEU A 232 -0.14 -15.91 -9.91
N GLU A 233 -0.01 -17.00 -10.66
CA GLU A 233 0.62 -18.24 -10.18
C GLU A 233 2.15 -18.22 -10.04
N SER A 234 2.85 -17.23 -10.61
CA SER A 234 4.32 -17.21 -10.60
C SER A 234 4.90 -15.81 -10.42
N ARG A 235 5.80 -15.39 -11.30
CA ARG A 235 6.32 -14.03 -11.37
C ARG A 235 5.55 -13.25 -12.43
N ALA A 236 5.17 -12.03 -12.12
CA ALA A 236 4.50 -11.14 -13.05
C ALA A 236 5.09 -9.74 -12.99
N CYS A 237 4.96 -9.02 -14.09
CA CYS A 237 5.34 -7.63 -14.17
C CYS A 237 4.31 -6.88 -15.01
N PHE A 238 3.80 -5.78 -14.48
CA PHE A 238 2.90 -4.89 -15.18
C PHE A 238 3.65 -3.59 -15.48
N ASN A 239 3.50 -3.07 -16.69
CA ASN A 239 4.06 -1.79 -17.10
C ASN A 239 2.86 -0.91 -17.48
N ASP A 240 2.65 0.17 -16.76
CA ASP A 240 1.47 1.03 -16.91
C ASP A 240 1.83 2.48 -16.57
N THR A 241 0.85 3.37 -16.66
CA THR A 241 0.91 4.76 -16.22
C THR A 241 -0.17 5.00 -15.16
N VAL A 242 0.21 5.66 -14.06
CA VAL A 242 -0.70 6.08 -12.98
C VAL A 242 -0.51 7.59 -12.78
N GLY A 243 -1.53 8.37 -13.10
CA GLY A 243 -1.40 9.82 -13.23
C GLY A 243 -0.30 10.18 -14.23
N GLU A 244 0.67 10.98 -13.78
CA GLU A 244 1.80 11.42 -14.60
C GLU A 244 3.05 10.52 -14.50
N LYS A 245 2.99 9.40 -13.76
CA LYS A 245 4.14 8.51 -13.58
C LYS A 245 4.00 7.23 -14.38
N ASP A 246 5.06 6.87 -15.11
CA ASP A 246 5.26 5.53 -15.64
C ASP A 246 5.64 4.57 -14.51
N VAL A 247 4.81 3.58 -14.26
CA VAL A 247 4.91 2.64 -13.13
C VAL A 247 5.14 1.23 -13.63
N ALA A 248 6.02 0.50 -12.94
CA ALA A 248 6.13 -0.95 -13.04
C ALA A 248 5.71 -1.59 -11.72
N VAL A 249 4.81 -2.56 -11.79
CA VAL A 249 4.43 -3.38 -10.64
C VAL A 249 5.11 -4.73 -10.78
N PHE A 250 5.92 -5.09 -9.78
CA PHE A 250 6.57 -6.39 -9.68
C PHE A 250 5.76 -7.30 -8.78
N TRP A 251 5.56 -8.54 -9.18
CA TRP A 251 4.91 -9.59 -8.41
C TRP A 251 5.75 -10.85 -8.38
N TYR A 252 5.85 -11.47 -7.20
CA TYR A 252 6.43 -12.81 -7.04
C TYR A 252 5.58 -13.66 -6.09
N ALA A 253 4.93 -14.68 -6.65
CA ALA A 253 4.02 -15.56 -5.93
C ALA A 253 4.69 -16.33 -4.80
N ALA A 254 5.96 -16.77 -4.97
CA ALA A 254 6.64 -17.59 -3.98
C ALA A 254 6.80 -16.89 -2.63
N THR A 255 6.92 -15.56 -2.63
CA THR A 255 7.03 -14.75 -1.40
C THR A 255 5.77 -13.93 -1.12
N ASN A 256 4.76 -14.02 -1.99
CA ASN A 256 3.54 -13.20 -1.97
C ASN A 256 3.87 -11.70 -1.83
N SER A 257 4.74 -11.24 -2.72
CA SER A 257 5.30 -9.89 -2.70
C SER A 257 4.91 -9.12 -3.95
N ALA A 258 4.27 -7.98 -3.76
CA ALA A 258 3.99 -7.00 -4.80
C ALA A 258 4.53 -5.63 -4.42
N VAL A 259 5.17 -4.93 -5.36
CA VAL A 259 5.76 -3.60 -5.17
C VAL A 259 5.68 -2.77 -6.46
N ALA A 260 5.46 -1.46 -6.35
CA ALA A 260 5.47 -0.54 -7.48
C ALA A 260 6.72 0.36 -7.52
N PHE A 261 7.23 0.58 -8.73
CA PHE A 261 8.41 1.42 -9.01
C PHE A 261 8.17 2.39 -10.15
N SER A 262 8.89 3.50 -10.16
CA SER A 262 9.07 4.32 -11.36
C SER A 262 9.81 3.51 -12.42
N ARG A 263 9.31 3.54 -13.66
CA ARG A 263 10.01 2.98 -14.82
C ARG A 263 11.07 3.91 -15.37
N VAL A 264 11.06 5.17 -14.97
CA VAL A 264 12.05 6.14 -15.42
C VAL A 264 13.28 6.06 -14.51
N LEU A 265 14.43 5.74 -15.10
CA LEU A 265 15.74 5.70 -14.45
C LEU A 265 16.76 6.45 -15.31
N ASP A 266 17.46 7.42 -14.72
CA ASP A 266 18.45 8.27 -15.40
C ASP A 266 17.93 8.87 -16.73
N GLY A 267 16.64 9.25 -16.76
CA GLY A 267 15.98 9.86 -17.93
C GLY A 267 15.52 8.87 -19.00
N ARG A 268 15.66 7.55 -18.79
CA ARG A 268 15.17 6.51 -19.70
C ARG A 268 13.98 5.77 -19.08
N THR A 269 12.89 5.62 -19.84
CA THR A 269 11.80 4.72 -19.46
C THR A 269 12.17 3.28 -19.78
N LEU A 270 12.21 2.42 -18.77
CA LEU A 270 12.48 0.99 -18.89
C LEU A 270 11.19 0.19 -19.07
N THR A 271 11.29 -0.95 -19.73
CA THR A 271 10.19 -1.90 -19.93
C THR A 271 10.57 -3.22 -19.26
N PHE A 272 9.86 -3.54 -18.19
CA PHE A 272 10.16 -4.71 -17.38
C PHE A 272 9.34 -5.92 -17.82
N TYR A 273 9.89 -7.12 -17.59
CA TYR A 273 9.17 -8.36 -17.78
C TYR A 273 9.65 -9.40 -16.77
N ALA A 274 8.75 -10.31 -16.40
CA ALA A 274 9.10 -11.42 -15.53
C ALA A 274 9.77 -12.51 -16.37
N ASP A 275 11.01 -12.86 -16.04
CA ASP A 275 11.81 -13.82 -16.80
C ASP A 275 11.90 -15.16 -16.05
N ARG A 276 11.40 -16.24 -16.66
CA ARG A 276 11.32 -17.58 -16.01
C ARG A 276 12.68 -18.20 -15.69
N ILE A 277 13.77 -17.73 -16.31
CA ILE A 277 15.12 -18.25 -16.10
C ILE A 277 15.87 -17.40 -15.05
N SER A 278 15.32 -16.25 -14.65
CA SER A 278 15.93 -15.41 -13.62
C SER A 278 16.02 -16.13 -12.28
N PRO A 279 17.10 -15.92 -11.51
CA PRO A 279 17.19 -16.40 -10.15
C PRO A 279 16.06 -15.80 -9.32
N GLU A 280 15.65 -16.51 -8.27
CA GLU A 280 14.56 -16.09 -7.39
C GLU A 280 14.84 -14.72 -6.75
N THR A 281 16.09 -14.45 -6.39
CA THR A 281 16.55 -13.18 -5.82
C THR A 281 16.42 -11.97 -6.74
N ALA A 282 16.28 -12.18 -8.06
CA ALA A 282 16.12 -11.10 -9.03
C ALA A 282 15.17 -11.50 -10.18
N PRO A 283 13.86 -11.65 -9.90
CA PRO A 283 12.94 -12.36 -10.79
C PRO A 283 12.51 -11.56 -12.03
N ILE A 284 12.86 -10.27 -12.10
CA ILE A 284 12.42 -9.33 -13.13
C ILE A 284 13.61 -8.84 -13.96
N LYS A 285 13.41 -8.62 -15.25
CA LYS A 285 14.42 -8.12 -16.19
C LYS A 285 13.88 -6.95 -17.00
N ASP A 286 14.72 -5.97 -17.35
CA ASP A 286 14.34 -4.92 -18.31
C ASP A 286 14.75 -5.28 -19.76
N ARG A 287 14.04 -4.74 -20.74
CA ARG A 287 14.30 -5.00 -22.17
C ARG A 287 15.46 -4.19 -22.73
N GLU A 288 15.68 -3.00 -22.19
CA GLU A 288 16.57 -1.99 -22.76
C GLU A 288 18.05 -2.32 -22.53
N THR A 289 18.35 -2.97 -21.40
CA THR A 289 19.72 -3.31 -20.99
C THR A 289 19.87 -4.77 -20.64
N GLY A 290 18.75 -5.47 -20.42
CA GLY A 290 18.78 -6.84 -19.93
C GLY A 290 19.28 -6.94 -18.48
N THR A 291 19.14 -5.89 -17.67
CA THR A 291 19.52 -5.95 -16.25
C THR A 291 18.46 -6.72 -15.47
N ARG A 292 18.90 -7.56 -14.52
CA ARG A 292 18.03 -8.26 -13.57
C ARG A 292 17.85 -7.45 -12.30
N TRP A 293 16.63 -7.44 -11.77
CA TRP A 293 16.19 -6.59 -10.68
C TRP A 293 15.63 -7.41 -9.53
N THR A 294 16.05 -7.07 -8.30
CA THR A 294 15.44 -7.61 -7.08
C THR A 294 14.03 -7.06 -6.88
N LEU A 295 13.22 -7.70 -6.02
CA LEU A 295 11.91 -7.14 -5.63
C LEU A 295 12.00 -5.80 -4.90
N ALA A 296 13.17 -5.46 -4.38
CA ALA A 296 13.50 -4.17 -3.79
C ALA A 296 13.87 -3.09 -4.83
N GLY A 297 13.85 -3.42 -6.12
CA GLY A 297 14.15 -2.49 -7.21
C GLY A 297 15.64 -2.24 -7.43
N ARG A 298 16.53 -3.15 -7.00
CA ARG A 298 17.98 -3.02 -7.20
C ARG A 298 18.44 -3.83 -8.41
N GLY A 299 19.18 -3.19 -9.32
CA GLY A 299 19.83 -3.88 -10.44
C GLY A 299 21.03 -4.68 -9.94
N VAL A 300 21.09 -5.99 -10.20
CA VAL A 300 22.12 -6.88 -9.64
C VAL A 300 23.00 -7.57 -10.67
N ASP A 301 22.50 -7.73 -11.90
CA ASP A 301 23.19 -8.40 -12.99
C ASP A 301 22.85 -7.70 -14.32
N GLY A 302 23.84 -7.21 -15.06
CA GLY A 302 23.67 -6.42 -16.28
C GLY A 302 24.19 -4.97 -16.20
N PRO A 303 24.02 -4.17 -17.26
CA PRO A 303 24.61 -2.83 -17.37
C PRO A 303 24.18 -1.82 -16.30
N LEU A 304 22.99 -2.00 -15.71
CA LEU A 304 22.46 -1.12 -14.65
C LEU A 304 22.73 -1.68 -13.24
N ARG A 305 23.67 -2.61 -13.10
CA ARG A 305 24.07 -3.16 -11.79
C ARG A 305 24.44 -2.04 -10.81
N GLY A 306 23.90 -2.12 -9.59
CA GLY A 306 24.11 -1.15 -8.52
C GLY A 306 23.15 0.05 -8.57
N LYS A 307 22.37 0.22 -9.65
CA LYS A 307 21.30 1.23 -9.71
C LYS A 307 20.07 0.75 -8.95
N GLU A 308 19.27 1.71 -8.50
CA GLU A 308 18.04 1.49 -7.74
C GLU A 308 16.88 2.22 -8.41
N LEU A 309 15.74 1.54 -8.52
CA LEU A 309 14.50 2.13 -8.98
C LEU A 309 13.89 2.99 -7.87
N GLN A 310 13.29 4.11 -8.26
CA GLN A 310 12.53 4.91 -7.33
C GLN A 310 11.22 4.18 -6.98
N TRP A 311 11.00 3.91 -5.70
CA TRP A 311 9.75 3.35 -5.20
C TRP A 311 8.58 4.30 -5.46
N VAL A 312 7.44 3.72 -5.82
CA VAL A 312 6.14 4.42 -5.88
C VAL A 312 5.32 3.95 -4.70
N ASN A 313 4.55 4.85 -4.08
CA ASN A 313 3.71 4.49 -2.94
C ASN A 313 2.75 3.39 -3.37
N SER A 314 2.85 2.24 -2.71
CA SER A 314 1.98 1.11 -2.98
C SER A 314 1.77 0.26 -1.74
N ILE A 315 0.65 -0.44 -1.65
CA ILE A 315 0.37 -1.35 -0.54
C ILE A 315 -0.47 -2.54 -1.01
N GLN A 316 -0.08 -3.74 -0.59
CA GLN A 316 -0.88 -4.94 -0.77
C GLN A 316 -1.98 -4.97 0.29
N CYS A 317 -3.24 -5.11 -0.12
CA CYS A 317 -4.39 -5.14 0.78
C CYS A 317 -5.58 -5.86 0.11
N ARG A 318 -6.62 -6.11 0.89
CA ARG A 318 -7.91 -6.61 0.41
C ARG A 318 -8.67 -5.49 -0.31
N TRP A 319 -9.36 -5.86 -1.38
CA TRP A 319 -10.11 -4.94 -2.21
C TRP A 319 -11.12 -4.11 -1.42
N TYR A 320 -11.86 -4.73 -0.50
CA TYR A 320 -12.83 -4.00 0.32
C TYR A 320 -12.19 -2.84 1.10
N ALA A 321 -10.97 -3.04 1.63
CA ALA A 321 -10.29 -2.03 2.42
C ALA A 321 -9.75 -0.92 1.52
N TRP A 322 -9.17 -1.28 0.36
CA TRP A 322 -8.69 -0.33 -0.62
C TRP A 322 -9.80 0.56 -1.19
N ALA A 323 -10.88 -0.05 -1.68
CA ALA A 323 -11.98 0.64 -2.35
C ALA A 323 -12.77 1.52 -1.38
N ALA A 324 -12.86 1.14 -0.09
CA ALA A 324 -13.51 1.97 0.92
C ALA A 324 -12.79 3.31 1.18
N GLU A 325 -11.48 3.38 0.93
CA GLU A 325 -10.69 4.62 1.07
C GLU A 325 -10.39 5.30 -0.27
N ASN A 326 -10.52 4.57 -1.40
CA ASN A 326 -10.22 5.05 -2.74
C ASN A 326 -11.35 4.66 -3.72
N PRO A 327 -12.58 5.18 -3.56
CA PRO A 327 -13.72 4.77 -4.40
C PRO A 327 -13.50 5.05 -5.89
N GLU A 328 -12.84 6.16 -6.22
CA GLU A 328 -12.51 6.55 -7.60
C GLU A 328 -11.27 5.82 -8.16
N THR A 329 -10.71 4.85 -7.44
CA THR A 329 -9.53 4.10 -7.92
C THR A 329 -9.81 3.49 -9.29
N LEU A 330 -8.85 3.60 -10.19
CA LEU A 330 -8.85 2.81 -11.41
C LEU A 330 -8.53 1.35 -11.05
N VAL A 331 -9.03 0.40 -11.84
CA VAL A 331 -8.63 -1.01 -11.77
C VAL A 331 -7.79 -1.29 -13.02
N TYR A 332 -6.62 -1.88 -12.84
CA TYR A 332 -5.76 -2.23 -13.96
C TYR A 332 -6.44 -3.26 -14.86
N GLU A 333 -6.50 -2.94 -16.14
CA GLU A 333 -6.91 -3.87 -17.19
C GLU A 333 -5.71 -4.17 -18.08
N PRO A 334 -5.37 -5.45 -18.30
CA PRO A 334 -4.31 -5.80 -19.23
C PRO A 334 -4.69 -5.31 -20.64
N PRO A 335 -3.74 -4.84 -21.45
CA PRO A 335 -4.02 -4.42 -22.82
C PRO A 335 -4.74 -5.55 -23.57
N THR A 336 -5.88 -5.23 -24.19
CA THR A 336 -6.54 -6.15 -25.13
C THR A 336 -5.54 -6.54 -26.22
N LYS A 337 -5.36 -7.85 -26.39
CA LYS A 337 -4.44 -8.44 -27.39
C LYS A 337 -4.84 -8.10 -28.81
#